data_AF-A0A9E3L7W7-F1
#
_entry.id   AF-A0A9E3L7W7-F1
#
_cell.length_a   1.000
_cell.length_b   1.000
_cell.length_c   1.000
_cell.angle_alpha   90.00
_cell.angle_beta   90.00
_cell.angle_gamma   90.00
#
_symmetry.space_group_name_H-M   'P 1'
#
loop_
_entity.id
_entity.type
_entity.pdbx_description
1 polymer ?
#
loop_
_entity_poly.entity_id
_entity_poly.type
_entity_poly.pdbx_seq_one_letter_code
_entity_poly.pdbx_strand_id
1 'polypeptide(L)'
;MRLIEKILVTLFLVLLGIPGILGLAFSSIPGLPLEWRWLQNGSLAGVRQELKPTRLTSKSWFRTAFQEFATKKASETFFGRDMLIRSLNEVLYRGFRKSYMSGETLIVGNHRDLFQLHYLAYFGHLAPSASEGYLQHLTDDIVAARQRFRRLGSEIIVMITPSKTSLYPEDVPDRFRAHPGKDAATPAGYRRLAALLQQKGVPLVDGRALSLQRVHELPGRGFAKTGIHWTYPLACFTVQAVLDELGRLKGTRYASIEQRNLRVDHSPEGVDQDLFSLLNLLERPKESYLHADFRVSDEQAARPHSLTFVGGSFTHEIIEVIERSRAAGHVAYYNYFDTFVEHWPEQSLVQRPEVAQIPWERDFARADAVVLEVNEAAIVSSSHLTRFLQAAPEYLERVRPEARPDLTVGAVREDLSR
;
A
#
# COMPACT_ATOMS: atom_id res chain seq x y z
N MET A 1 -18.76 -4.95 -36.09
CA MET A 1 -19.61 -5.42 -34.98
C MET A 1 -20.74 -6.27 -35.53
N ARG A 2 -20.84 -7.51 -35.07
CA ARG A 2 -21.86 -8.50 -35.53
C ARG A 2 -23.22 -8.13 -34.92
N LEU A 3 -24.32 -8.41 -35.63
CA LEU A 3 -25.71 -8.07 -35.21
C LEU A 3 -26.05 -8.52 -33.77
N ILE A 4 -25.49 -9.67 -33.36
CA ILE A 4 -25.61 -10.22 -32.02
C ILE A 4 -25.02 -9.29 -30.95
N GLU A 5 -23.89 -8.63 -31.21
CA GLU A 5 -23.28 -7.67 -30.27
C GLU A 5 -24.17 -6.44 -30.09
N LYS A 6 -24.84 -5.98 -31.15
CA LYS A 6 -25.79 -4.85 -31.06
C LYS A 6 -27.00 -5.22 -30.21
N ILE A 7 -27.57 -6.41 -30.42
CA ILE A 7 -28.72 -6.90 -29.64
C ILE A 7 -28.36 -7.03 -28.16
N LEU A 8 -27.19 -7.60 -27.83
CA LEU A 8 -26.73 -7.76 -26.46
C LEU A 8 -26.49 -6.40 -25.78
N VAL A 9 -25.90 -5.44 -26.50
CA VAL A 9 -25.71 -4.07 -25.98
C VAL A 9 -27.05 -3.37 -25.78
N THR A 10 -27.99 -3.47 -26.72
CA THR A 10 -29.32 -2.86 -26.57
C THR A 10 -30.10 -3.47 -25.41
N LEU A 11 -30.09 -4.79 -25.26
CA LEU A 11 -30.75 -5.47 -24.14
C LEU A 11 -30.12 -5.05 -22.79
N PHE A 12 -28.79 -4.94 -22.74
CA PHE A 12 -28.06 -4.45 -21.59
C PHE A 12 -28.41 -3.00 -21.24
N LEU A 13 -28.50 -2.10 -22.24
CA LEU A 13 -28.88 -0.70 -22.04
C LEU A 13 -30.33 -0.57 -21.51
N VAL A 14 -31.25 -1.39 -22.02
CA VAL A 14 -32.63 -1.46 -21.52
C VAL A 14 -32.65 -1.95 -20.06
N LEU A 15 -31.90 -3.01 -19.75
CA LEU A 15 -31.75 -3.53 -18.38
C LEU A 15 -31.11 -2.50 -17.43
N LEU A 16 -30.22 -1.64 -17.94
CA LEU A 16 -29.61 -0.53 -17.19
C LEU A 16 -30.59 0.61 -16.88
N GLY A 17 -31.60 0.81 -17.73
CA GLY A 17 -32.64 1.82 -17.52
C GLY A 17 -33.72 1.41 -16.50
N ILE A 18 -33.89 0.10 -16.28
CA ILE A 18 -34.94 -0.45 -15.41
C ILE A 18 -34.80 0.02 -13.96
N PRO A 19 -33.62 0.01 -13.31
CA PRO A 19 -33.49 0.46 -11.92
C PRO A 19 -33.81 1.95 -11.73
N GLY A 20 -33.55 2.80 -12.74
CA GLY A 20 -33.94 4.22 -12.70
C GLY A 20 -35.46 4.41 -12.79
N ILE A 21 -36.11 3.66 -13.68
CA ILE A 21 -37.58 3.66 -13.83
C ILE A 21 -38.26 3.10 -12.57
N LEU A 22 -37.73 2.00 -12.03
CA LEU A 22 -38.19 1.41 -10.78
C LEU A 22 -37.93 2.35 -9.60
N GLY A 23 -36.79 3.04 -9.54
CA GLY A 23 -36.49 4.01 -8.50
C GLY A 23 -37.50 5.16 -8.43
N LEU A 24 -37.94 5.68 -9.58
CA LEU A 24 -38.99 6.71 -9.67
C LEU A 24 -40.38 6.17 -9.28
N ALA A 25 -40.69 4.92 -9.67
CA ALA A 25 -41.93 4.26 -9.30
C ALA A 25 -41.99 3.96 -7.79
N PHE A 26 -40.86 3.58 -7.18
CA PHE A 26 -40.75 3.17 -5.78
C PHE A 26 -40.56 4.33 -4.80
N SER A 27 -39.93 5.44 -5.20
CA SER A 27 -39.85 6.66 -4.35
C SER A 27 -41.21 7.28 -4.02
N SER A 28 -42.26 6.84 -4.73
CA SER A 28 -43.63 7.31 -4.59
C SER A 28 -44.48 6.44 -3.64
N ILE A 29 -43.94 5.33 -3.12
CA ILE A 29 -44.66 4.37 -2.29
C ILE A 29 -44.09 4.38 -0.86
N PRO A 30 -44.77 5.00 0.12
CA PRO A 30 -44.33 4.96 1.52
C PRO A 30 -44.47 3.54 2.09
N GLY A 31 -43.44 3.07 2.82
CA GLY A 31 -43.48 1.79 3.54
C GLY A 31 -42.98 0.56 2.78
N LEU A 32 -42.02 0.71 1.87
CA LEU A 32 -41.44 -0.42 1.12
C LEU A 32 -40.97 -1.57 2.04
N PRO A 33 -41.28 -2.84 1.70
CA PRO A 33 -40.96 -3.99 2.55
C PRO A 33 -39.45 -4.15 2.77
N LEU A 34 -39.08 -4.60 3.97
CA LEU A 34 -37.71 -4.86 4.43
C LEU A 34 -36.87 -5.74 3.47
N GLU A 35 -37.54 -6.55 2.66
CA GLU A 35 -36.98 -7.53 1.72
C GLU A 35 -36.28 -6.90 0.50
N TRP A 36 -36.49 -5.61 0.21
CA TRP A 36 -35.88 -4.90 -0.93
C TRP A 36 -34.59 -4.15 -0.55
N ARG A 37 -34.12 -4.33 0.69
CA ARG A 37 -32.87 -3.72 1.19
C ARG A 37 -31.61 -4.18 0.43
N TRP A 38 -31.61 -5.32 -0.26
CA TRP A 38 -30.45 -5.74 -1.09
C TRP A 38 -30.18 -4.78 -2.26
N LEU A 39 -31.17 -4.01 -2.73
CA LEU A 39 -31.00 -2.92 -3.70
C LEU A 39 -30.38 -1.65 -3.10
N GLN A 40 -30.41 -1.53 -1.76
CA GLN A 40 -29.84 -0.41 -1.00
C GLN A 40 -28.53 -0.77 -0.28
N ASN A 41 -28.29 -2.06 0.00
CA ASN A 41 -27.23 -2.53 0.92
C ASN A 41 -25.99 -3.07 0.20
N GLY A 42 -25.36 -2.24 -0.61
CA GLY A 42 -23.97 -2.45 -0.98
C GLY A 42 -23.24 -1.13 -0.98
N SER A 43 -22.63 -0.75 0.15
CA SER A 43 -21.79 0.44 0.17
C SER A 43 -20.66 0.25 -0.85
N LEU A 44 -20.61 1.09 -1.88
CA LEU A 44 -19.47 1.07 -2.79
C LEU A 44 -18.19 1.42 -2.03
N ALA A 45 -17.15 0.63 -2.23
CA ALA A 45 -15.81 0.93 -1.75
C ALA A 45 -15.19 2.09 -2.53
N GLY A 46 -14.34 2.87 -1.85
CA GLY A 46 -13.64 4.02 -2.40
C GLY A 46 -13.92 5.31 -1.63
N VAL A 47 -13.12 6.34 -1.89
CA VAL A 47 -13.25 7.64 -1.23
C VAL A 47 -14.40 8.44 -1.86
N ARG A 48 -15.37 8.82 -1.05
CA ARG A 48 -16.40 9.78 -1.43
C ARG A 48 -15.95 11.17 -1.05
N GLN A 49 -15.98 12.10 -1.99
CA GLN A 49 -15.82 13.52 -1.65
C GLN A 49 -17.07 14.00 -0.95
N GLU A 50 -16.93 14.55 0.26
CA GLU A 50 -18.05 15.13 0.97
C GLU A 50 -18.65 16.29 0.17
N LEU A 51 -19.94 16.20 -0.12
CA LEU A 51 -20.66 17.26 -0.81
C LEU A 51 -20.95 18.39 0.18
N LYS A 52 -20.29 19.54 0.01
CA LYS A 52 -20.66 20.76 0.73
C LYS A 52 -22.09 21.14 0.38
N PRO A 53 -23.01 21.26 1.36
CA PRO A 53 -24.42 21.53 1.08
C PRO A 53 -24.59 22.97 0.54
N THR A 54 -25.16 23.10 -0.66
CA THR A 54 -25.52 24.39 -1.26
C THR A 54 -27.01 24.66 -1.07
N ARG A 55 -27.36 25.75 -0.38
CA ARG A 55 -28.76 26.17 -0.20
C ARG A 55 -29.31 26.84 -1.46
N LEU A 56 -30.59 26.64 -1.75
CA LEU A 56 -31.29 27.35 -2.82
C LEU A 56 -31.43 28.84 -2.46
N THR A 57 -30.74 29.68 -3.23
CA THR A 57 -30.81 31.14 -3.19
C THR A 57 -30.78 31.67 -4.62
N SER A 58 -31.26 32.90 -4.84
CA SER A 58 -31.20 33.54 -6.18
C SER A 58 -29.78 33.57 -6.73
N LYS A 59 -28.79 33.88 -5.88
CA LYS A 59 -27.38 33.89 -6.24
C LYS A 59 -26.86 32.49 -6.63
N SER A 60 -27.22 31.44 -5.90
CA SER A 60 -26.81 30.07 -6.23
C SER A 60 -27.51 29.50 -7.46
N TRP A 61 -28.72 29.98 -7.76
CA TRP A 61 -29.50 29.56 -8.93
C TRP A 61 -28.93 30.15 -10.22
N PHE A 62 -28.68 31.46 -10.25
CA PHE A 62 -28.12 32.13 -11.44
C PHE A 62 -26.61 31.85 -11.64
N ARG A 63 -25.94 31.24 -10.66
CA ARG A 63 -24.51 30.86 -10.74
C ARG A 63 -24.29 29.34 -10.77
N THR A 64 -25.29 28.55 -11.15
CA THR A 64 -25.26 27.08 -11.32
C THR A 64 -24.89 26.23 -10.08
N ALA A 65 -24.41 26.84 -8.99
CA ALA A 65 -23.94 26.14 -7.80
C ALA A 65 -25.01 25.25 -7.13
N PHE A 66 -26.28 25.65 -7.18
CA PHE A 66 -27.36 24.81 -6.67
C PHE A 66 -27.66 23.63 -7.61
N GLN A 67 -27.63 23.86 -8.92
CA GLN A 67 -27.86 22.84 -9.95
C GLN A 67 -26.75 21.78 -9.94
N GLU A 68 -25.49 22.18 -9.79
CA GLU A 68 -24.34 21.28 -9.65
C GLU A 68 -24.47 20.42 -8.39
N PHE A 69 -24.79 21.03 -7.24
CA PHE A 69 -25.02 20.30 -6.01
C PHE A 69 -26.21 19.32 -6.13
N ALA A 70 -27.35 19.79 -6.65
CA ALA A 70 -28.54 18.97 -6.79
C ALA A 70 -28.32 17.80 -7.76
N THR A 71 -27.63 18.04 -8.89
CA THR A 71 -27.28 17.01 -9.87
C THR A 71 -26.32 15.99 -9.26
N LYS A 72 -25.27 16.44 -8.58
CA LYS A 72 -24.31 15.55 -7.94
C LYS A 72 -24.95 14.73 -6.83
N LYS A 73 -25.74 15.36 -5.95
CA LYS A 73 -26.51 14.69 -4.91
C LYS A 73 -27.48 13.67 -5.51
N ALA A 74 -28.25 14.02 -6.54
CA ALA A 74 -29.14 13.09 -7.21
C ALA A 74 -28.35 11.90 -7.81
N SER A 75 -27.24 12.16 -8.50
CA SER A 75 -26.38 11.13 -9.08
C SER A 75 -25.70 10.21 -8.06
N GLU A 76 -25.56 10.65 -6.80
CA GLU A 76 -24.95 9.89 -5.71
C GLU A 76 -25.97 9.15 -4.83
N THR A 77 -27.24 9.56 -4.86
CA THR A 77 -28.27 9.08 -3.92
C THR A 77 -29.48 8.43 -4.58
N PHE A 78 -29.55 8.40 -5.92
CA PHE A 78 -30.68 7.77 -6.59
C PHE A 78 -30.74 6.26 -6.31
N PHE A 79 -31.96 5.74 -6.20
CA PHE A 79 -32.25 4.35 -5.87
C PHE A 79 -31.68 3.39 -6.92
N GLY A 80 -31.07 2.29 -6.48
CA GLY A 80 -30.50 1.26 -7.37
C GLY A 80 -29.16 1.62 -8.02
N ARG A 81 -28.61 2.81 -7.74
CA ARG A 81 -27.29 3.25 -8.22
C ARG A 81 -26.20 2.22 -7.99
N ASP A 82 -26.08 1.72 -6.77
CA ASP A 82 -24.98 0.84 -6.40
C ASP A 82 -25.11 -0.51 -7.11
N MET A 83 -26.32 -1.04 -7.27
CA MET A 83 -26.57 -2.24 -8.09
C MET A 83 -26.20 -2.01 -9.57
N LEU A 84 -26.57 -0.85 -10.14
CA LEU A 84 -26.22 -0.51 -11.52
C LEU A 84 -24.71 -0.44 -11.73
N ILE A 85 -24.00 0.22 -10.81
CA ILE A 85 -22.53 0.32 -10.86
C ILE A 85 -21.91 -1.07 -10.75
N ARG A 86 -22.32 -1.86 -9.76
CA ARG A 86 -21.77 -3.22 -9.58
C ARG A 86 -22.05 -4.12 -10.79
N SER A 87 -23.25 -4.03 -11.37
CA SER A 87 -23.63 -4.81 -12.56
C SER A 87 -22.84 -4.39 -13.81
N LEU A 88 -22.67 -3.08 -14.02
CA LEU A 88 -21.84 -2.58 -15.11
C LEU A 88 -20.38 -3.01 -14.94
N ASN A 89 -19.84 -2.90 -13.72
CA ASN A 89 -18.48 -3.32 -13.41
C ASN A 89 -18.30 -4.83 -13.60
N GLU A 90 -19.30 -5.66 -13.25
CA GLU A 90 -19.31 -7.11 -13.48
C GLU A 90 -19.14 -7.43 -14.97
N VAL A 91 -19.94 -6.78 -15.82
CA VAL A 91 -19.91 -6.98 -17.28
C VAL A 91 -18.58 -6.51 -17.86
N LEU A 92 -18.08 -5.34 -17.45
CA LEU A 92 -16.80 -4.79 -17.90
C LEU A 92 -15.64 -5.69 -17.50
N TYR A 93 -15.62 -6.17 -16.26
CA TYR A 93 -14.55 -7.00 -15.73
C TYR A 93 -14.55 -8.39 -16.40
N ARG A 94 -15.68 -9.09 -16.40
CA ARG A 94 -15.75 -10.48 -16.91
C ARG A 94 -15.79 -10.57 -18.42
N GLY A 95 -16.59 -9.72 -19.06
CA GLY A 95 -16.81 -9.73 -20.51
C GLY A 95 -15.73 -9.01 -21.29
N PHE A 96 -15.17 -7.92 -20.75
CA PHE A 96 -14.25 -7.06 -21.50
C PHE A 96 -12.85 -6.96 -20.91
N ARG A 97 -12.59 -7.51 -19.71
CA ARG A 97 -11.33 -7.30 -18.96
C ARG A 97 -10.99 -5.81 -18.85
N LYS A 98 -11.98 -5.03 -18.40
CA LYS A 98 -11.87 -3.57 -18.21
C LYS A 98 -12.41 -3.16 -16.85
N SER A 99 -11.96 -2.00 -16.40
CA SER A 99 -12.49 -1.30 -15.23
C SER A 99 -12.42 0.20 -15.52
N TYR A 100 -13.47 0.93 -15.14
CA TYR A 100 -13.48 2.40 -15.11
C TYR A 100 -13.39 2.94 -13.67
N MET A 101 -13.21 2.04 -12.70
CA MET A 101 -13.10 2.41 -11.28
C MET A 101 -11.81 3.17 -11.01
N SER A 102 -11.85 4.00 -9.96
CA SER A 102 -10.73 4.85 -9.54
C SER A 102 -10.23 5.80 -10.63
N GLY A 103 -11.14 6.38 -11.43
CA GLY A 103 -10.77 7.29 -12.52
C GLY A 103 -9.95 6.61 -13.61
N GLU A 104 -10.32 5.37 -13.97
CA GLU A 104 -9.64 4.55 -14.98
C GLU A 104 -8.19 4.15 -14.64
N THR A 105 -7.76 4.36 -13.39
CA THR A 105 -6.42 3.98 -12.94
C THR A 105 -6.31 2.51 -12.57
N LEU A 106 -7.43 1.82 -12.34
CA LEU A 106 -7.46 0.40 -12.05
C LEU A 106 -7.55 -0.43 -13.34
N ILE A 107 -6.47 -1.11 -13.68
CA ILE A 107 -6.30 -1.85 -14.93
C ILE A 107 -6.40 -3.35 -14.69
N VAL A 108 -7.15 -4.04 -15.56
CA VAL A 108 -7.24 -5.50 -15.59
C VAL A 108 -6.19 -6.05 -16.57
N GLY A 109 -5.31 -6.91 -16.06
CA GLY A 109 -4.21 -7.58 -16.72
C GLY A 109 -4.62 -8.73 -17.64
N ASN A 110 -3.63 -9.33 -18.32
CA ASN A 110 -3.82 -10.42 -19.28
C ASN A 110 -4.54 -11.63 -18.66
N HIS A 111 -4.13 -12.03 -17.45
CA HIS A 111 -4.69 -13.13 -16.68
C HIS A 111 -5.60 -12.68 -15.53
N ARG A 112 -6.26 -11.51 -15.72
CA ARG A 112 -7.17 -10.84 -14.76
C ARG A 112 -6.51 -10.32 -13.47
N ASP A 113 -5.19 -10.30 -13.40
CA ASP A 113 -4.46 -9.55 -12.38
C ASP A 113 -4.83 -8.08 -12.39
N LEU A 114 -5.04 -7.51 -11.21
CA LEU A 114 -5.32 -6.10 -11.03
C LEU A 114 -4.01 -5.33 -10.83
N PHE A 115 -3.93 -4.19 -11.48
CA PHE A 115 -2.81 -3.26 -11.42
C PHE A 115 -3.31 -1.82 -11.28
N GLN A 116 -2.52 -0.95 -10.66
CA GLN A 116 -2.71 0.48 -10.81
C GLN A 116 -1.88 1.02 -11.98
N LEU A 117 -2.42 2.00 -12.67
CA LEU A 117 -1.87 2.57 -13.92
C LEU A 117 -0.43 3.04 -13.76
N HIS A 118 -0.05 3.62 -12.63
CA HIS A 118 1.31 4.15 -12.45
C HIS A 118 2.37 3.05 -12.38
N TYR A 119 2.07 1.88 -11.79
CA TYR A 119 3.00 0.74 -11.81
C TYR A 119 3.20 0.18 -13.23
N LEU A 120 2.14 0.19 -14.04
CA LEU A 120 2.20 -0.21 -15.45
C LEU A 120 2.96 0.82 -16.28
N ALA A 121 2.75 2.11 -16.03
CA ALA A 121 3.48 3.18 -16.70
C ALA A 121 4.97 3.16 -16.35
N TYR A 122 5.31 2.85 -15.09
CA TYR A 122 6.69 2.62 -14.66
C TYR A 122 7.31 1.42 -15.38
N PHE A 123 6.63 0.28 -15.38
CA PHE A 123 7.08 -0.94 -16.05
C PHE A 123 7.30 -0.75 -17.56
N GLY A 124 6.39 -0.03 -18.22
CA GLY A 124 6.45 0.26 -19.65
C GLY A 124 7.37 1.40 -20.05
N HIS A 125 8.07 2.02 -19.11
CA HIS A 125 8.85 3.26 -19.32
C HIS A 125 8.03 4.40 -19.96
N LEU A 126 6.74 4.46 -19.62
CA LEU A 126 5.81 5.51 -20.07
C LEU A 126 5.79 6.71 -19.12
N ALA A 127 6.28 6.53 -17.90
CA ALA A 127 6.48 7.61 -16.93
C ALA A 127 7.93 8.14 -16.98
N PRO A 128 8.16 9.44 -16.70
CA PRO A 128 9.50 9.99 -16.55
C PRO A 128 10.30 9.20 -15.51
N SER A 129 11.53 8.84 -15.87
CA SER A 129 12.49 8.28 -14.91
C SER A 129 13.08 9.39 -14.03
N ALA A 130 13.53 9.02 -12.83
CA ALA A 130 14.27 9.91 -11.95
C ALA A 130 15.48 10.50 -12.68
N SER A 131 15.68 11.81 -12.56
CA SER A 131 16.89 12.44 -13.11
C SER A 131 18.11 12.02 -12.29
N GLU A 132 19.26 11.95 -12.94
CA GLU A 132 20.53 11.64 -12.28
C GLU A 132 20.82 12.60 -11.11
N GLY A 133 20.59 13.90 -11.32
CA GLY A 133 20.76 14.91 -10.27
C GLY A 133 19.85 14.66 -9.07
N TYR A 134 18.57 14.32 -9.29
CA TYR A 134 17.65 13.99 -8.20
C TYR A 134 18.13 12.78 -7.39
N LEU A 135 18.54 11.70 -8.06
CA LEU A 135 19.02 10.49 -7.37
C LEU A 135 20.31 10.74 -6.58
N GLN A 136 21.23 11.54 -7.12
CA GLN A 136 22.45 11.93 -6.44
C GLN A 136 22.14 12.75 -5.18
N HIS A 137 21.29 13.78 -5.30
CA HIS A 137 20.85 14.59 -4.16
C HIS A 137 20.16 13.75 -3.08
N LEU A 138 19.19 12.90 -3.46
CA LEU A 138 18.51 12.01 -2.53
C LEU A 138 19.50 11.09 -1.80
N THR A 139 20.48 10.53 -2.52
CA THR A 139 21.49 9.65 -1.92
C THR A 139 22.38 10.42 -0.94
N ASP A 140 22.79 11.64 -1.29
CA ASP A 140 23.64 12.46 -0.42
C ASP A 140 22.90 12.91 0.85
N ASP A 141 21.60 13.21 0.75
CA ASP A 141 20.73 13.49 1.91
C ASP A 141 20.61 12.26 2.84
N ILE A 142 20.46 11.07 2.28
CA ILE A 142 20.45 9.81 3.05
C ILE A 142 21.79 9.59 3.76
N VAL A 143 22.91 9.84 3.09
CA VAL A 143 24.24 9.73 3.70
C VAL A 143 24.40 10.71 4.86
N ALA A 144 23.98 11.96 4.68
CA ALA A 144 24.03 12.98 5.72
C ALA A 144 23.14 12.63 6.92
N ALA A 145 21.90 12.17 6.67
CA ALA A 145 21.01 11.68 7.71
C ALA A 145 21.65 10.50 8.46
N ARG A 146 22.16 9.49 7.75
CA ARG A 146 22.78 8.31 8.35
C ARG A 146 23.92 8.68 9.31
N GLN A 147 24.79 9.61 8.91
CA GLN A 147 25.87 10.07 9.79
C GLN A 147 25.34 10.70 11.09
N ARG A 148 24.24 11.46 11.02
CA ARG A 148 23.60 12.05 12.22
C ARG A 148 23.00 10.97 13.12
N PHE A 149 22.21 10.07 12.56
CA PHE A 149 21.58 8.97 13.30
C PHE A 149 22.60 8.05 13.97
N ARG A 150 23.71 7.71 13.28
CA ARG A 150 24.77 6.86 13.84
C ARG A 150 25.43 7.47 15.06
N ARG A 151 25.59 8.79 15.12
CA ARG A 151 26.11 9.49 16.31
C ARG A 151 25.17 9.39 17.52
N LEU A 152 23.89 9.14 17.30
CA LEU A 152 22.87 8.93 18.33
C LEU A 152 22.67 7.44 18.65
N GLY A 153 23.45 6.55 18.03
CA GLY A 153 23.34 5.11 18.24
C GLY A 153 22.23 4.43 17.44
N SER A 154 21.62 5.11 16.47
CA SER A 154 20.61 4.57 15.56
C SER A 154 21.19 4.37 14.16
N GLU A 155 20.84 3.30 13.47
CA GLU A 155 21.29 3.04 12.09
C GLU A 155 20.22 3.46 11.07
N ILE A 156 20.64 3.83 9.86
CA ILE A 156 19.73 3.99 8.72
C ILE A 156 19.92 2.83 7.76
N ILE A 157 18.82 2.19 7.39
CA ILE A 157 18.73 1.17 6.35
C ILE A 157 17.75 1.66 5.28
N VAL A 158 18.16 1.66 4.02
CA VAL A 158 17.23 1.88 2.90
C VAL A 158 16.64 0.55 2.48
N MET A 159 15.32 0.48 2.34
CA MET A 159 14.60 -0.71 1.90
C MET A 159 13.86 -0.41 0.60
N ILE A 160 14.20 -1.13 -0.47
CA ILE A 160 13.49 -1.01 -1.75
C ILE A 160 12.46 -2.11 -1.87
N THR A 161 11.18 -1.74 -1.99
CA THR A 161 10.08 -2.72 -2.13
C THR A 161 9.78 -3.03 -3.60
N PRO A 162 9.39 -4.28 -3.93
CA PRO A 162 9.03 -4.70 -5.28
C PRO A 162 7.70 -4.11 -5.71
N SER A 163 7.52 -4.02 -7.02
CA SER A 163 6.22 -3.87 -7.65
C SER A 163 5.73 -5.22 -8.19
N LYS A 164 4.41 -5.40 -8.24
CA LYS A 164 3.77 -6.58 -8.83
C LYS A 164 4.17 -6.79 -10.30
N THR A 165 4.35 -5.69 -11.05
CA THR A 165 4.73 -5.73 -12.47
C THR A 165 6.14 -6.29 -12.70
N SER A 166 7.03 -6.15 -11.72
CA SER A 166 8.36 -6.78 -11.76
C SER A 166 8.33 -8.30 -11.56
N LEU A 167 7.43 -8.80 -10.71
CA LEU A 167 7.33 -10.24 -10.42
C LEU A 167 6.48 -11.00 -11.45
N TYR A 168 5.46 -10.33 -12.01
CA TYR A 168 4.52 -10.94 -12.95
C TYR A 168 4.44 -10.13 -14.26
N PRO A 169 5.57 -9.96 -14.99
CA PRO A 169 5.59 -9.21 -16.24
C PRO A 169 4.70 -9.84 -17.32
N GLU A 170 4.40 -11.14 -17.27
CA GLU A 170 3.47 -11.86 -18.16
C GLU A 170 2.01 -11.40 -18.01
N ASP A 171 1.66 -10.88 -16.84
CA ASP A 171 0.30 -10.42 -16.52
C ASP A 171 0.04 -8.98 -16.98
N VAL A 172 1.10 -8.24 -17.32
CA VAL A 172 1.03 -6.87 -17.83
C VAL A 172 0.38 -6.85 -19.22
N PRO A 173 -0.66 -6.02 -19.47
CA PRO A 173 -1.26 -5.86 -20.79
C PRO A 173 -0.26 -5.36 -21.83
N ASP A 174 -0.34 -5.88 -23.04
CA ASP A 174 0.63 -5.60 -24.11
C ASP A 174 0.78 -4.12 -24.45
N ARG A 175 -0.29 -3.32 -24.29
CA ARG A 175 -0.25 -1.86 -24.49
C ARG A 175 0.68 -1.11 -23.52
N PHE A 176 1.08 -1.74 -22.42
CA PHE A 176 2.03 -1.21 -21.44
C PHE A 176 3.40 -1.87 -21.54
N ARG A 177 3.59 -2.86 -22.42
CA ARG A 177 4.93 -3.44 -22.64
C ARG A 177 5.75 -2.45 -23.47
N ALA A 178 7.01 -2.28 -23.09
CA ALA A 178 7.96 -1.53 -23.89
C ALA A 178 8.06 -2.12 -25.30
N HIS A 179 8.22 -1.28 -26.33
CA HIS A 179 8.41 -1.74 -27.69
C HIS A 179 9.71 -2.57 -27.83
N PRO A 180 9.76 -3.54 -28.77
CA PRO A 180 10.97 -4.31 -29.04
C PRO A 180 12.18 -3.38 -29.25
N GLY A 181 13.25 -3.57 -28.47
CA GLY A 181 14.48 -2.76 -28.52
C GLY A 181 14.66 -1.77 -27.36
N LYS A 182 13.62 -1.53 -26.54
CA LYS A 182 13.80 -1.09 -25.15
C LYS A 182 13.56 -2.32 -24.32
N ASP A 183 14.61 -2.92 -23.78
CA ASP A 183 14.44 -4.06 -22.89
C ASP A 183 13.38 -3.69 -21.84
N ALA A 184 12.41 -4.58 -21.59
CA ALA A 184 11.58 -4.54 -20.39
C ALA A 184 12.41 -4.80 -19.11
N ALA A 185 13.70 -4.49 -19.18
CA ALA A 185 14.68 -4.64 -18.14
C ALA A 185 14.40 -3.64 -17.03
N THR A 186 14.86 -4.04 -15.86
CA THR A 186 14.85 -3.30 -14.62
C THR A 186 14.94 -1.78 -14.82
N PRO A 187 13.94 -1.00 -14.37
CA PRO A 187 13.89 0.42 -14.69
C PRO A 187 15.12 1.20 -14.22
N ALA A 188 15.56 2.13 -15.05
CA ALA A 188 16.83 2.83 -14.88
C ALA A 188 16.93 3.56 -13.53
N GLY A 189 15.82 4.15 -13.05
CA GLY A 189 15.76 4.84 -11.77
C GLY A 189 16.09 3.93 -10.57
N TYR A 190 15.50 2.73 -10.52
CA TYR A 190 15.81 1.75 -9.48
C TYR A 190 17.28 1.30 -9.54
N ARG A 191 17.76 0.89 -10.73
CA ARG A 191 19.14 0.41 -10.88
C ARG A 191 20.14 1.48 -10.45
N ARG A 192 19.87 2.73 -10.84
CA ARG A 192 20.74 3.85 -10.53
C ARG A 192 20.72 4.19 -9.04
N LEU A 193 19.56 4.23 -8.39
CA LEU A 193 19.46 4.46 -6.95
C LEU A 193 20.19 3.37 -6.16
N ALA A 194 19.94 2.09 -6.45
CA ALA A 194 20.60 0.98 -5.78
C ALA A 194 22.13 1.04 -5.92
N ALA A 195 22.63 1.34 -7.14
CA ALA A 195 24.06 1.50 -7.39
C ALA A 195 24.67 2.68 -6.61
N LEU A 196 23.97 3.83 -6.55
CA LEU A 196 24.42 5.00 -5.78
C LEU A 196 24.49 4.72 -4.28
N LEU A 197 23.47 4.06 -3.72
CA LEU A 197 23.44 3.66 -2.31
C LEU A 197 24.60 2.71 -1.99
N GLN A 198 24.82 1.69 -2.84
CA GLN A 198 25.93 0.75 -2.69
C GLN A 198 27.29 1.45 -2.79
N GLN A 199 27.48 2.31 -3.79
CA GLN A 199 28.72 3.06 -3.99
C GLN A 199 29.07 3.95 -2.78
N LYS A 200 28.05 4.51 -2.13
CA LYS A 200 28.20 5.38 -0.95
C LYS A 200 28.22 4.60 0.37
N GLY A 201 28.16 3.26 0.33
CA GLY A 201 28.17 2.41 1.52
C GLY A 201 26.96 2.64 2.43
N VAL A 202 25.81 2.99 1.84
CA VAL A 202 24.54 3.05 2.56
C VAL A 202 23.98 1.63 2.69
N PRO A 203 23.63 1.17 3.90
CA PRO A 203 22.95 -0.10 4.10
C PRO A 203 21.68 -0.20 3.26
N LEU A 204 21.59 -1.22 2.42
CA LEU A 204 20.50 -1.43 1.48
C LEU A 204 19.94 -2.83 1.64
N VAL A 205 18.63 -2.91 1.87
CA VAL A 205 17.84 -4.13 1.73
C VAL A 205 17.05 -4.04 0.44
N ASP A 206 17.49 -4.81 -0.56
CA ASP A 206 16.83 -4.86 -1.87
C ASP A 206 15.71 -5.92 -1.87
N GLY A 207 14.55 -5.55 -1.31
CA GLY A 207 13.36 -6.40 -1.28
C GLY A 207 12.88 -6.79 -2.68
N ARG A 208 13.19 -5.98 -3.71
CA ARG A 208 12.88 -6.29 -5.11
C ARG A 208 13.73 -7.44 -5.64
N ALA A 209 15.04 -7.38 -5.47
CA ALA A 209 15.95 -8.45 -5.87
C ALA A 209 15.66 -9.73 -5.08
N LEU A 210 15.47 -9.62 -3.76
CA LEU A 210 15.11 -10.75 -2.90
C LEU A 210 13.81 -11.41 -3.32
N SER A 211 12.78 -10.62 -3.65
CA SER A 211 11.49 -11.16 -4.07
C SER A 211 11.60 -11.94 -5.37
N LEU A 212 12.30 -11.41 -6.38
CA LEU A 212 12.56 -12.17 -7.61
C LEU A 212 13.32 -13.46 -7.35
N GLN A 213 14.32 -13.39 -6.47
CA GLN A 213 15.14 -14.55 -6.14
C GLN A 213 14.33 -15.62 -5.43
N ARG A 214 13.45 -15.26 -4.50
CA ARG A 214 12.86 -16.22 -3.55
C ARG A 214 11.39 -16.54 -3.78
N VAL A 215 10.70 -15.85 -4.69
CA VAL A 215 9.26 -16.10 -4.95
C VAL A 215 8.97 -17.56 -5.32
N HIS A 216 9.91 -18.24 -5.98
CA HIS A 216 9.77 -19.64 -6.38
C HIS A 216 9.84 -20.63 -5.21
N GLU A 217 10.26 -20.19 -4.02
CA GLU A 217 10.25 -20.99 -2.79
C GLU A 217 8.83 -21.07 -2.17
N LEU A 218 7.90 -20.23 -2.61
CA LEU A 218 6.55 -20.17 -2.08
C LEU A 218 5.61 -21.12 -2.87
N PRO A 219 4.66 -21.79 -2.20
CA PRO A 219 3.69 -22.66 -2.88
C PRO A 219 2.58 -21.89 -3.61
N GLY A 220 2.58 -20.56 -3.51
CA GLY A 220 1.59 -19.67 -4.11
C GLY A 220 2.23 -18.38 -4.61
N ARG A 221 1.40 -17.46 -5.10
CA ARG A 221 1.87 -16.17 -5.63
C ARG A 221 2.31 -15.26 -4.49
N GLY A 222 3.47 -14.64 -4.65
CA GLY A 222 3.93 -13.58 -3.75
C GLY A 222 3.17 -12.24 -3.89
N PHE A 223 2.28 -12.09 -4.87
CA PHE A 223 1.27 -11.03 -4.93
C PHE A 223 -0.07 -11.66 -5.34
N ALA A 224 -1.13 -11.35 -4.61
CA ALA A 224 -2.48 -11.76 -5.00
C ALA A 224 -2.89 -11.10 -6.32
N LYS A 225 -3.64 -11.83 -7.16
CA LYS A 225 -4.20 -11.26 -8.40
C LYS A 225 -5.08 -10.04 -8.14
N THR A 226 -5.78 -10.04 -7.01
CA THR A 226 -6.74 -9.03 -6.60
C THR A 226 -6.14 -7.89 -5.77
N GLY A 227 -4.84 -7.97 -5.44
CA GLY A 227 -4.14 -6.99 -4.61
C GLY A 227 -3.01 -6.26 -5.35
N ILE A 228 -2.57 -5.13 -4.82
CA ILE A 228 -1.37 -4.41 -5.29
C ILE A 228 -0.12 -4.66 -4.45
N HIS A 229 -0.29 -5.03 -3.18
CA HIS A 229 0.81 -5.32 -2.26
C HIS A 229 1.27 -6.78 -2.37
N TRP A 230 2.51 -7.03 -1.95
CA TRP A 230 3.02 -8.38 -1.77
C TRP A 230 2.26 -9.11 -0.65
N THR A 231 2.26 -10.43 -0.68
CA THR A 231 1.74 -11.26 0.40
C THR A 231 2.71 -11.24 1.59
N TYR A 232 2.22 -11.43 2.82
CA TYR A 232 3.06 -11.53 4.02
C TYR A 232 4.21 -12.55 3.89
N PRO A 233 4.02 -13.75 3.30
CA PRO A 233 5.12 -14.71 3.11
C PRO A 233 6.27 -14.20 2.23
N LEU A 234 5.96 -13.43 1.18
CA LEU A 234 6.98 -12.79 0.35
C LEU A 234 7.66 -11.64 1.10
N ALA A 235 6.88 -10.81 1.80
CA ALA A 235 7.40 -9.71 2.61
C ALA A 235 8.35 -10.20 3.71
N CYS A 236 8.09 -11.38 4.29
CA CYS A 236 8.91 -11.99 5.35
C CYS A 236 10.38 -12.18 4.94
N PHE A 237 10.68 -12.46 3.67
CA PHE A 237 12.07 -12.52 3.22
C PHE A 237 12.79 -11.17 3.35
N THR A 238 12.07 -10.08 3.07
CA THR A 238 12.60 -8.71 3.23
C THR A 238 12.74 -8.34 4.70
N VAL A 239 11.78 -8.73 5.55
CA VAL A 239 11.89 -8.54 7.01
C VAL A 239 13.15 -9.22 7.56
N GLN A 240 13.38 -10.48 7.19
CA GLN A 240 14.58 -11.20 7.61
C GLN A 240 15.86 -10.46 7.17
N ALA A 241 15.90 -9.97 5.94
CA ALA A 241 17.04 -9.21 5.43
C ALA A 241 17.27 -7.88 6.17
N VAL A 242 16.21 -7.19 6.61
CA VAL A 242 16.32 -6.00 7.49
C VAL A 242 16.94 -6.37 8.83
N LEU A 243 16.49 -7.47 9.46
CA LEU A 243 17.04 -7.93 10.73
C LEU A 243 18.51 -8.36 10.59
N ASP A 244 18.84 -9.08 9.51
CA ASP A 244 20.21 -9.52 9.25
C ASP A 244 21.16 -8.34 9.00
N GLU A 245 20.72 -7.35 8.21
CA GLU A 245 21.53 -6.15 7.93
C GLU A 245 21.70 -5.29 9.19
N LEU A 246 20.66 -5.13 10.01
CA LEU A 246 20.79 -4.49 11.31
C LEU A 246 21.72 -5.26 12.24
N GLY A 247 21.63 -6.59 12.24
CA GLY A 247 22.50 -7.47 12.99
C GLY A 247 23.97 -7.28 12.62
N ARG A 248 24.26 -7.24 11.31
CA ARG A 248 25.59 -6.95 10.76
C ARG A 248 26.10 -5.57 11.20
N LEU A 249 25.25 -4.54 11.19
CA LEU A 249 25.63 -3.18 11.59
C LEU A 249 25.90 -3.05 13.10
N LYS A 250 25.17 -3.80 13.93
CA LYS A 250 25.28 -3.76 15.40
C LYS A 250 26.23 -4.81 15.98
N GLY A 251 26.69 -5.77 15.19
CA GLY A 251 27.48 -6.91 15.68
C GLY A 251 26.65 -7.90 16.50
N THR A 252 25.34 -7.96 16.27
CA THR A 252 24.39 -8.81 16.99
C THR A 252 23.72 -9.78 16.03
N ARG A 253 23.51 -11.03 16.44
CA ARG A 253 22.67 -11.96 15.68
C ARG A 253 21.24 -11.88 16.19
N TYR A 254 20.36 -11.27 15.40
CA TYR A 254 18.93 -11.22 15.72
C TYR A 254 18.23 -12.53 15.36
N ALA A 255 17.08 -12.77 16.00
CA ALA A 255 16.24 -13.94 15.76
C ALA A 255 15.84 -14.04 14.27
N SER A 256 15.88 -15.27 13.73
CA SER A 256 15.32 -15.54 12.41
C SER A 256 13.81 -15.73 12.49
N ILE A 257 13.08 -15.34 11.44
CA ILE A 257 11.64 -15.54 11.33
C ILE A 257 11.37 -16.81 10.52
N GLU A 258 10.64 -17.74 11.12
CA GLU A 258 10.11 -18.93 10.46
C GLU A 258 8.72 -18.67 9.89
N GLN A 259 8.53 -19.10 8.66
CA GLN A 259 7.21 -19.19 8.03
C GLN A 259 6.67 -20.60 8.24
N ARG A 260 5.53 -20.74 8.93
CA ARG A 260 4.89 -22.02 9.24
C ARG A 260 3.52 -22.12 8.59
N ASN A 261 3.02 -23.34 8.44
CA ASN A 261 1.67 -23.62 7.92
C ASN A 261 1.36 -22.89 6.60
N LEU A 262 2.34 -22.85 5.67
CA LEU A 262 2.13 -22.27 4.36
C LEU A 262 0.98 -23.00 3.67
N ARG A 263 -0.07 -22.26 3.34
CA ARG A 263 -1.27 -22.80 2.72
C ARG A 263 -1.77 -21.88 1.62
N VAL A 264 -2.43 -22.49 0.65
CA VAL A 264 -3.10 -21.79 -0.43
C VAL A 264 -4.58 -22.12 -0.36
N ASP A 265 -5.43 -21.11 -0.20
CA ASP A 265 -6.89 -21.27 -0.17
C ASP A 265 -7.59 -20.12 -0.92
N HIS A 266 -8.91 -19.97 -0.78
CA HIS A 266 -9.73 -19.01 -1.52
C HIS A 266 -10.20 -17.80 -0.68
N SER A 267 -9.74 -17.71 0.56
CA SER A 267 -10.07 -16.65 1.49
C SER A 267 -8.97 -15.58 1.48
N PRO A 268 -9.28 -14.32 1.15
CA PRO A 268 -8.28 -13.26 1.11
C PRO A 268 -7.98 -12.81 2.53
N GLU A 269 -6.77 -12.33 2.75
CA GLU A 269 -6.38 -11.72 4.01
C GLU A 269 -5.76 -10.33 3.76
N GLY A 270 -6.19 -9.34 4.55
CA GLY A 270 -5.65 -7.99 4.49
C GLY A 270 -5.63 -7.42 3.07
N VAL A 271 -4.42 -7.14 2.58
CA VAL A 271 -4.13 -6.50 1.29
C VAL A 271 -4.36 -7.37 0.05
N ASP A 272 -4.65 -8.66 0.23
CA ASP A 272 -4.92 -9.59 -0.88
C ASP A 272 -6.01 -9.11 -1.85
N GLN A 273 -6.93 -8.26 -1.38
CA GLN A 273 -8.10 -7.80 -2.12
C GLN A 273 -8.27 -6.27 -2.14
N ASP A 274 -7.21 -5.51 -1.88
CA ASP A 274 -7.28 -4.04 -1.83
C ASP A 274 -7.79 -3.42 -3.15
N LEU A 275 -7.31 -3.90 -4.30
CA LEU A 275 -7.76 -3.44 -5.62
C LEU A 275 -9.11 -4.04 -5.99
N PHE A 276 -9.35 -5.31 -5.65
CA PHE A 276 -10.63 -5.96 -5.93
C PHE A 276 -11.78 -5.24 -5.22
N SER A 277 -11.59 -4.82 -3.98
CA SER A 277 -12.61 -4.09 -3.22
C SER A 277 -13.03 -2.83 -3.97
N LEU A 278 -12.10 -2.13 -4.62
CA LEU A 278 -12.37 -0.93 -5.42
C LEU A 278 -13.12 -1.22 -6.74
N LEU A 279 -13.05 -2.45 -7.27
CA LEU A 279 -13.81 -2.81 -8.47
C LEU A 279 -15.32 -2.79 -8.24
N ASN A 280 -15.77 -2.97 -6.99
CA ASN A 280 -17.19 -3.05 -6.67
C ASN A 280 -17.92 -4.07 -7.58
N LEU A 281 -17.44 -5.31 -7.65
CA LEU A 281 -18.09 -6.38 -8.43
C LEU A 281 -19.33 -6.94 -7.70
N LEU A 282 -20.21 -7.62 -8.44
CA LEU A 282 -21.35 -8.35 -7.85
C LEU A 282 -20.87 -9.60 -7.12
N GLU A 283 -19.99 -10.35 -7.77
CA GLU A 283 -19.41 -11.58 -7.25
C GLU A 283 -17.88 -11.47 -7.28
N ARG A 284 -17.25 -11.96 -6.21
CA ARG A 284 -15.80 -11.99 -6.10
C ARG A 284 -15.20 -13.05 -7.04
N PRO A 285 -14.11 -12.75 -7.78
CA PRO A 285 -13.43 -13.76 -8.58
C PRO A 285 -12.89 -14.86 -7.67
N LYS A 286 -12.98 -16.11 -8.14
CA LYS A 286 -12.38 -17.26 -7.48
C LYS A 286 -10.87 -17.22 -7.72
N GLU A 287 -10.14 -16.77 -6.72
CA GLU A 287 -8.68 -16.66 -6.74
C GLU A 287 -8.06 -17.44 -5.59
N SER A 288 -6.77 -17.69 -5.69
CA SER A 288 -5.98 -18.39 -4.67
C SER A 288 -5.07 -17.42 -3.93
N TYR A 289 -5.04 -17.55 -2.61
CA TYR A 289 -4.35 -16.66 -1.68
C TYR A 289 -3.38 -17.46 -0.83
N LEU A 290 -2.20 -16.87 -0.59
CA LEU A 290 -1.11 -17.52 0.12
C LEU A 290 -1.04 -16.97 1.55
N HIS A 291 -1.13 -17.88 2.52
CA HIS A 291 -1.06 -17.54 3.94
C HIS A 291 0.10 -18.27 4.62
N ALA A 292 0.61 -17.68 5.69
CA ALA A 292 1.55 -18.31 6.60
C ALA A 292 1.37 -17.77 8.01
N ASP A 293 1.81 -18.56 9.00
CA ASP A 293 2.03 -18.12 10.36
C ASP A 293 3.50 -17.71 10.52
N PHE A 294 3.77 -16.67 11.31
CA PHE A 294 5.12 -16.17 11.53
C PHE A 294 5.52 -16.34 12.99
N ARG A 295 6.74 -16.81 13.21
CA ARG A 295 7.32 -16.92 14.56
C ARG A 295 8.82 -16.71 14.50
N VAL A 296 9.41 -16.15 15.54
CA VAL A 296 10.87 -16.26 15.72
C VAL A 296 11.29 -17.73 15.91
N SER A 297 12.42 -18.12 15.31
CA SER A 297 12.97 -19.47 15.38
C SER A 297 13.43 -19.86 16.78
N ASP A 298 13.86 -18.86 17.55
CA ASP A 298 14.38 -19.00 18.92
C ASP A 298 13.83 -17.84 19.75
N GLU A 299 13.08 -18.15 20.80
CA GLU A 299 12.47 -17.14 21.66
C GLU A 299 13.52 -16.40 22.51
N GLN A 300 14.64 -17.05 22.80
CA GLN A 300 15.75 -16.49 23.57
C GLN A 300 16.72 -15.68 22.70
N ALA A 301 16.62 -15.77 21.38
CA ALA A 301 17.47 -14.98 20.48
C ALA A 301 17.22 -13.47 20.63
N ALA A 302 18.28 -12.70 20.45
CA ALA A 302 18.23 -11.25 20.52
C ALA A 302 17.22 -10.68 19.51
N ARG A 303 16.59 -9.56 19.84
CA ARG A 303 15.65 -8.84 18.99
C ARG A 303 15.94 -7.34 19.08
N PRO A 304 15.71 -6.56 18.02
CA PRO A 304 15.74 -5.11 18.12
C PRO A 304 14.73 -4.65 19.17
N HIS A 305 15.12 -3.70 20.01
CA HIS A 305 14.22 -3.08 20.98
C HIS A 305 13.20 -2.20 20.26
N SER A 306 13.65 -1.39 19.29
CA SER A 306 12.76 -0.51 18.53
C SER A 306 13.20 -0.36 17.08
N LEU A 307 12.24 -0.49 16.16
CA LEU A 307 12.40 -0.18 14.74
C LEU A 307 11.46 0.96 14.34
N THR A 308 11.93 1.85 13.47
CA THR A 308 11.08 2.92 12.94
C THR A 308 11.08 2.90 11.44
N PHE A 309 9.90 2.89 10.85
CA PHE A 309 9.71 2.87 9.41
C PHE A 309 9.19 4.21 8.92
N VAL A 310 9.82 4.73 7.87
CA VAL A 310 9.31 5.87 7.10
C VAL A 310 9.08 5.34 5.69
N GLY A 311 7.81 5.16 5.31
CA GLY A 311 7.47 4.37 4.14
C GLY A 311 6.06 4.57 3.64
N GLY A 312 5.78 4.06 2.44
CA GLY A 312 4.43 3.94 1.90
C GLY A 312 3.76 2.64 2.32
N SER A 313 2.63 2.34 1.69
CA SER A 313 1.73 1.23 2.04
C SER A 313 2.35 -0.17 2.01
N PHE A 314 3.42 -0.40 1.24
CA PHE A 314 4.17 -1.67 1.22
C PHE A 314 4.87 -1.99 2.54
N THR A 315 4.98 -1.01 3.44
CA THR A 315 5.56 -1.19 4.77
C THR A 315 4.59 -1.91 5.72
N HIS A 316 3.28 -1.90 5.44
CA HIS A 316 2.31 -2.56 6.32
C HIS A 316 2.59 -4.06 6.45
N GLU A 317 2.85 -4.77 5.36
CA GLU A 317 3.11 -6.22 5.43
C GLU A 317 4.44 -6.53 6.14
N ILE A 318 5.43 -5.64 6.03
CA ILE A 318 6.69 -5.74 6.77
C ILE A 318 6.43 -5.64 8.27
N ILE A 319 5.66 -4.63 8.69
CA ILE A 319 5.33 -4.41 10.10
C ILE A 319 4.48 -5.55 10.64
N GLU A 320 3.48 -6.00 9.88
CA GLU A 320 2.58 -7.06 10.30
C GLU A 320 3.31 -8.41 10.46
N VAL A 321 4.29 -8.72 9.60
CA VAL A 321 5.16 -9.87 9.81
C VAL A 321 6.01 -9.71 11.08
N ILE A 322 6.57 -8.52 11.34
CA ILE A 322 7.34 -8.24 12.57
C ILE A 322 6.46 -8.40 13.82
N GLU A 323 5.23 -7.90 13.77
CA GLU A 323 4.26 -7.99 14.87
C GLU A 323 3.84 -9.44 15.12
N ARG A 324 3.38 -10.15 14.09
CA ARG A 324 2.91 -11.54 14.19
C ARG A 324 4.02 -12.47 14.70
N SER A 325 5.26 -12.24 14.29
CA SER A 325 6.43 -13.00 14.75
C SER A 325 7.00 -12.53 16.09
N ARG A 326 6.64 -11.33 16.55
CA ARG A 326 7.27 -10.60 17.67
C ARG A 326 8.77 -10.40 17.48
N ALA A 327 9.21 -10.14 16.25
CA ALA A 327 10.63 -10.02 15.92
C ALA A 327 11.29 -8.71 16.39
N ALA A 328 10.52 -7.73 16.85
CA ALA A 328 11.00 -6.51 17.50
C ALA A 328 10.12 -6.14 18.70
N GLY A 329 10.68 -5.43 19.67
CA GLY A 329 9.96 -5.01 20.89
C GLY A 329 8.92 -3.92 20.64
N HIS A 330 9.27 -2.92 19.83
CA HIS A 330 8.41 -1.79 19.45
C HIS A 330 8.64 -1.42 17.98
N VAL A 331 7.55 -1.02 17.30
CA VAL A 331 7.62 -0.49 15.94
C VAL A 331 6.87 0.84 15.86
N ALA A 332 7.49 1.86 15.28
CA ALA A 332 6.83 3.09 14.89
C ALA A 332 6.76 3.20 13.37
N TYR A 333 5.61 3.57 12.82
CA TYR A 333 5.42 3.71 11.39
C TYR A 333 4.89 5.09 11.01
N TYR A 334 5.71 5.84 10.27
CA TYR A 334 5.38 7.13 9.70
C TYR A 334 4.89 6.95 8.27
N ASN A 335 3.58 6.68 8.13
CA ASN A 335 2.94 6.37 6.86
C ASN A 335 2.97 7.59 5.92
N TYR A 336 3.62 7.43 4.77
CA TYR A 336 3.95 8.50 3.82
C TYR A 336 4.58 9.74 4.45
N PHE A 337 5.16 9.62 5.65
CA PHE A 337 5.61 10.76 6.47
C PHE A 337 4.57 11.90 6.50
N ASP A 338 3.30 11.50 6.64
CA ASP A 338 2.14 12.38 6.67
C ASP A 338 1.49 12.38 8.07
N THR A 339 0.24 12.83 8.17
CA THR A 339 -0.43 13.16 9.44
C THR A 339 -0.76 11.98 10.37
N PHE A 340 -0.24 10.78 10.14
CA PHE A 340 -0.56 9.61 10.96
C PHE A 340 0.69 8.81 11.30
N VAL A 341 0.75 8.37 12.56
CA VAL A 341 1.73 7.38 13.03
C VAL A 341 1.01 6.21 13.67
N GLU A 342 1.53 5.01 13.45
CA GLU A 342 1.05 3.79 14.08
C GLU A 342 2.16 3.19 14.95
N HIS A 343 1.77 2.67 16.12
CA HIS A 343 2.68 2.07 17.09
C HIS A 343 2.27 0.63 17.41
N TRP A 344 3.24 -0.27 17.48
CA TRP A 344 3.05 -1.67 17.85
C TRP A 344 3.84 -2.01 19.11
N PRO A 345 3.31 -2.88 20.00
CA PRO A 345 2.11 -3.74 19.82
C PRO A 345 0.77 -3.06 20.20
N GLU A 346 0.77 -1.81 20.64
CA GLU A 346 -0.45 -1.12 21.11
C GLU A 346 -1.50 -0.86 20.00
N GLN A 347 -1.11 -1.00 18.73
CA GLN A 347 -1.90 -0.70 17.52
C GLN A 347 -2.59 0.68 17.59
N SER A 348 -1.93 1.65 18.21
CA SER A 348 -2.49 2.99 18.36
C SER A 348 -2.26 3.82 17.10
N LEU A 349 -3.34 4.25 16.44
CA LEU A 349 -3.29 5.25 15.39
C LEU A 349 -3.32 6.64 16.01
N VAL A 350 -2.24 7.41 15.86
CA VAL A 350 -2.19 8.79 16.32
C VAL A 350 -2.18 9.72 15.12
N GLN A 351 -3.22 10.55 15.02
CA GLN A 351 -3.22 11.67 14.08
C GLN A 351 -2.22 12.73 14.56
N ARG A 352 -1.12 12.90 13.85
CA ARG A 352 -0.08 13.91 14.11
C ARG A 352 0.24 14.69 12.84
N PRO A 353 -0.38 15.87 12.64
CA PRO A 353 -0.30 16.57 11.36
C PRO A 353 0.93 17.45 11.15
N GLU A 354 1.81 17.60 12.15
CA GLU A 354 2.91 18.56 12.08
C GLU A 354 4.24 17.96 12.53
N VAL A 355 5.30 18.26 11.75
CA VAL A 355 6.68 17.81 12.02
C VAL A 355 7.14 18.18 13.44
N ALA A 356 6.66 19.31 13.98
CA ALA A 356 6.99 19.78 15.32
C ALA A 356 6.47 18.87 16.46
N GLN A 357 5.46 18.05 16.18
CA GLN A 357 4.83 17.16 17.16
C GLN A 357 5.38 15.72 17.11
N ILE A 358 6.34 15.47 16.22
CA ILE A 358 7.02 14.17 16.12
C ILE A 358 7.93 14.00 17.35
N PRO A 359 7.82 12.88 18.10
CA PRO A 359 8.71 12.57 19.20
C PRO A 359 10.05 12.04 18.68
N TRP A 360 10.83 12.92 18.05
CA TRP A 360 12.08 12.61 17.34
C TRP A 360 13.10 11.85 18.19
N GLU A 361 13.21 12.18 19.47
CA GLU A 361 14.15 11.46 20.33
C GLU A 361 13.72 10.00 20.52
N ARG A 362 12.45 9.76 20.88
CA ARG A 362 11.89 8.43 21.16
C ARG A 362 11.88 7.57 19.90
N ASP A 363 11.31 8.09 18.81
CA ASP A 363 11.02 7.28 17.62
C ASP A 363 12.19 7.21 16.65
N PHE A 364 13.11 8.18 16.66
CA PHE A 364 14.16 8.24 15.64
C PHE A 364 15.55 8.10 16.25
N ALA A 365 15.89 8.95 17.22
CA ALA A 365 17.23 8.94 17.82
C ALA A 365 17.51 7.68 18.65
N ARG A 366 16.51 7.21 19.42
CA ARG A 366 16.62 6.03 20.30
C ARG A 366 16.25 4.71 19.62
N ALA A 367 15.74 4.73 18.39
CA ALA A 367 15.51 3.51 17.63
C ALA A 367 16.83 2.74 17.37
N ASP A 368 16.77 1.42 17.25
CA ASP A 368 17.94 0.64 16.81
C ASP A 368 18.24 0.86 15.33
N ALA A 369 17.18 0.99 14.54
CA ALA A 369 17.24 1.39 13.14
C ALA A 369 16.03 2.23 12.72
N VAL A 370 16.29 3.14 11.79
CA VAL A 370 15.30 3.80 10.95
C VAL A 370 15.37 3.21 9.56
N VAL A 371 14.29 2.57 9.13
CA VAL A 371 14.15 1.96 7.82
C VAL A 371 13.43 2.92 6.89
N LEU A 372 14.13 3.37 5.86
CA LEU A 372 13.63 4.27 4.83
C LEU A 372 13.14 3.44 3.66
N GLU A 373 11.82 3.30 3.53
CA GLU A 373 11.21 2.50 2.47
C GLU A 373 10.95 3.34 1.22
N VAL A 374 11.21 2.74 0.05
CA VAL A 374 10.75 3.27 -1.23
C VAL A 374 10.40 2.14 -2.18
N ASN A 375 9.20 2.18 -2.75
CA ASN A 375 8.84 1.25 -3.81
C ASN A 375 9.60 1.56 -5.09
N GLU A 376 10.08 0.52 -5.78
CA GLU A 376 10.85 0.68 -7.02
C GLU A 376 10.13 1.58 -8.04
N ALA A 377 8.80 1.50 -8.10
CA ALA A 377 7.96 2.24 -9.04
C ALA A 377 7.61 3.65 -8.57
N ALA A 378 7.91 3.98 -7.31
CA ALA A 378 7.56 5.25 -6.68
C ALA A 378 8.78 6.12 -6.34
N ILE A 379 10.00 5.75 -6.77
CA ILE A 379 11.24 6.51 -6.47
C ILE A 379 11.11 8.01 -6.79
N VAL A 380 10.39 8.38 -7.86
CA VAL A 380 10.16 9.78 -8.24
C VAL A 380 8.92 10.37 -7.57
N SER A 381 7.84 9.60 -7.49
CA SER A 381 6.52 10.10 -7.07
C SER A 381 6.35 10.15 -5.56
N SER A 382 7.16 9.41 -4.79
CA SER A 382 7.05 9.34 -3.34
C SER A 382 7.83 10.46 -2.68
N SER A 383 7.11 11.46 -2.18
CA SER A 383 7.71 12.61 -1.49
C SER A 383 8.07 12.35 -0.03
N HIS A 384 7.66 11.22 0.54
CA HIS A 384 7.80 10.95 1.98
C HIS A 384 9.27 10.89 2.43
N LEU A 385 10.14 10.25 1.64
CA LEU A 385 11.57 10.23 1.93
C LEU A 385 12.18 11.63 1.91
N THR A 386 11.92 12.41 0.86
CA THR A 386 12.43 13.78 0.76
C THR A 386 11.91 14.66 1.89
N ARG A 387 10.61 14.58 2.23
CA ARG A 387 10.03 15.32 3.36
C ARG A 387 10.68 14.94 4.69
N PHE A 388 10.91 13.66 4.94
CA PHE A 388 11.61 13.18 6.13
C PHE A 388 13.05 13.68 6.18
N LEU A 389 13.81 13.54 5.08
CA LEU A 389 15.21 13.95 5.02
C LEU A 389 15.41 15.47 5.14
N GLN A 390 14.42 16.25 4.71
CA GLN A 390 14.40 17.70 4.92
C GLN A 390 14.07 18.09 6.37
N ALA A 391 13.16 17.35 7.01
CA ALA A 391 12.73 17.61 8.39
C ALA A 391 13.77 17.15 9.42
N ALA A 392 14.33 15.96 9.26
CA ALA A 392 15.17 15.31 10.27
C ALA A 392 16.37 16.16 10.76
N PRO A 393 17.12 16.89 9.91
CA PRO A 393 18.27 17.69 10.35
C PRO A 393 17.92 18.69 11.47
N GLU A 394 16.82 19.44 11.32
CA GLU A 394 16.41 20.49 12.27
C GLU A 394 16.18 19.93 13.68
N TYR A 395 15.58 18.75 13.75
CA TYR A 395 15.17 18.15 15.03
C TYR A 395 16.29 17.32 15.66
N LEU A 396 17.11 16.65 14.86
CA LEU A 396 18.23 15.87 15.37
C LEU A 396 19.35 16.74 15.94
N GLU A 397 19.49 18.00 15.50
CA GLU A 397 20.41 18.97 16.12
C GLU A 397 20.02 19.31 17.57
N ARG A 398 18.74 19.14 17.93
CA ARG A 398 18.23 19.41 19.28
C ARG A 398 18.41 18.22 20.22
N VAL A 399 18.64 17.02 19.69
CA VAL A 399 18.82 15.79 20.49
C VAL A 399 20.27 15.67 20.93
N ARG A 400 20.50 15.60 22.25
CA ARG A 400 21.84 15.36 22.79
C ARG A 400 22.16 13.86 22.75
N PRO A 401 23.39 13.46 22.41
CA PRO A 401 23.83 12.08 22.57
C PRO A 401 24.02 11.79 24.06
N GLU A 402 22.93 11.45 24.76
CA GLU A 402 23.03 10.86 26.09
C GLU A 402 23.23 9.35 25.96
N ALA A 403 24.07 8.77 26.82
CA ALA A 403 24.31 7.33 26.83
C ALA A 403 22.98 6.60 27.09
N ARG A 404 22.60 5.66 26.20
CA ARG A 404 21.43 4.81 26.39
C ARG A 404 21.52 4.16 27.79
N PRO A 405 20.55 4.36 28.70
CA PRO A 405 20.49 3.54 29.89
C PRO A 405 20.26 2.09 29.46
N ASP A 406 21.03 1.19 30.05
CA ASP A 406 21.02 -0.24 29.77
C ASP A 406 19.65 -0.81 30.17
N LEU A 407 18.71 -0.87 29.21
CA LEU A 407 17.39 -1.48 29.40
C LEU A 407 17.55 -3.00 29.32
N THR A 408 18.20 -3.56 30.33
CA THR A 408 18.14 -4.99 30.62
C THR A 408 16.67 -5.37 30.83
N VAL A 409 16.27 -6.44 30.16
CA VAL A 409 14.93 -7.04 30.18
C VAL A 409 14.51 -7.31 31.62
N GLY A 410 13.79 -6.36 32.21
CA GLY A 410 13.19 -6.46 33.53
C GLY A 410 11.90 -7.26 33.42
N ALA A 411 11.90 -8.44 34.06
CA ALA A 411 10.77 -9.34 34.19
C ALA A 411 9.47 -8.59 34.52
N VAL A 412 8.48 -8.72 33.63
CA VAL A 412 7.07 -8.50 33.99
C VAL A 412 6.69 -9.68 34.89
N ARG A 413 6.84 -9.49 36.20
CA ARG A 413 6.17 -10.33 37.19
C ARG A 413 4.69 -9.94 37.20
N GLU A 414 3.85 -10.94 37.01
CA GLU A 414 2.43 -10.94 37.27
C GLU A 414 2.12 -10.34 38.65
N ASP A 415 1.24 -9.35 38.69
CA ASP A 415 0.35 -9.15 39.83
C ASP A 415 -1.03 -8.75 39.31
N LEU A 416 -1.78 -9.74 38.84
CA LEU A 416 -3.22 -9.66 38.73
C LEU A 416 -3.81 -10.27 39.99
N SER A 417 -3.86 -9.47 41.05
CA SER A 417 -4.73 -9.72 42.19
C SER A 417 -5.23 -8.41 42.80
N ARG A 418 -6.30 -7.84 42.21
CA ARG A 418 -7.45 -7.20 42.90
C ARG A 418 -8.48 -6.66 41.93
#